data_AF-A0A0R0M1F1-F1
#
_entry.id   AF-A0A0R0M1F1-F1
#
_cell.length_a   1.000
_cell.length_b   1.000
_cell.length_c   1.000
_cell.angle_alpha   90.00
_cell.angle_beta   90.00
_cell.angle_gamma   90.00
#
_symmetry.space_group_name_H-M   'P 1'
#
loop_
_entity.id
_entity.type
_entity.pdbx_description
1 polymer ?
#
loop_
_entity_poly.entity_id
_entity_poly.type
_entity_poly.pdbx_seq_one_letter_code
_entity_poly.pdbx_strand_id
1 'polypeptide(L)'
;MVQVSKDSLILDQLFQIIKKNNLKQSIYYTCTVFHRKIQLNKENFLIENNNFKLEDLESDYYILALLALSCKANDVEMPSSILHSVMEVSKVKADPSKNKPDSESKSDLSETKIALDFLYHQKKVTSIESYLPLLFNYELHTPCPFIRVLGLLIILNERGILIQENVKKSGLPSLMTDIDAPQVLVDILFQQSVNNLLIILKDSNILNYKINELAISAIPLDVDLFDGLKMWDAVDRKQIQMIRDRNLSVQ
;
A
#
# COMPACT_ATOMS: atom_id res chain seq x y z
N MET A 1 -16.89 5.45 20.55
CA MET A 1 -16.79 4.57 19.37
C MET A 1 -16.32 5.42 18.20
N VAL A 2 -15.09 5.22 17.73
CA VAL A 2 -14.57 5.96 16.57
C VAL A 2 -15.15 5.31 15.33
N GLN A 3 -15.97 6.05 14.58
CA GLN A 3 -16.51 5.62 13.30
C GLN A 3 -15.36 5.55 12.31
N VAL A 4 -14.85 4.34 12.04
CA VAL A 4 -13.77 4.12 11.07
C VAL A 4 -14.27 4.58 9.70
N SER A 5 -13.53 5.48 9.04
CA SER A 5 -13.91 5.96 7.71
C SER A 5 -13.91 4.80 6.71
N LYS A 6 -14.87 4.79 5.77
CA LYS A 6 -14.98 3.74 4.75
C LYS A 6 -13.69 3.56 3.94
N ASP A 7 -12.96 4.64 3.68
CA ASP A 7 -11.65 4.61 3.01
C ASP A 7 -10.62 3.77 3.77
N SER A 8 -10.58 3.91 5.10
CA SER A 8 -9.68 3.12 5.94
C SER A 8 -10.01 1.63 5.84
N LEU A 9 -11.28 1.29 5.65
CA LEU A 9 -11.73 -0.10 5.51
C LEU A 9 -11.16 -0.76 4.25
N ILE A 10 -11.22 -0.06 3.11
CA ILE A 10 -10.73 -0.56 1.82
C ILE A 10 -9.21 -0.73 1.86
N LEU A 11 -8.48 0.24 2.41
CA LEU A 11 -7.02 0.13 2.57
C LEU A 11 -6.63 -1.04 3.48
N ASP A 12 -7.36 -1.27 4.57
CA ASP A 12 -7.13 -2.43 5.43
C ASP A 12 -7.42 -3.75 4.71
N GLN A 13 -8.48 -3.82 3.89
CA GLN A 13 -8.78 -5.01 3.09
C GLN A 13 -7.68 -5.30 2.07
N LEU A 14 -7.23 -4.27 1.33
CA LEU A 14 -6.13 -4.37 0.38
C LEU A 14 -4.86 -4.87 1.05
N PHE A 15 -4.52 -4.33 2.22
CA PHE A 15 -3.35 -4.76 2.98
C PHE A 15 -3.43 -6.25 3.36
N GLN A 16 -4.59 -6.71 3.86
CA GLN A 16 -4.78 -8.12 4.25
C GLN A 16 -4.72 -9.06 3.04
N ILE A 17 -5.35 -8.70 1.91
CA ILE A 17 -5.33 -9.50 0.68
C ILE A 17 -3.89 -9.63 0.15
N ILE A 18 -3.17 -8.51 0.08
CA ILE A 18 -1.78 -8.48 -0.41
C ILE A 18 -0.88 -9.32 0.48
N LYS A 19 -0.99 -9.18 1.80
CA LYS A 19 -0.24 -9.98 2.77
C LYS A 19 -0.57 -11.47 2.63
N LYS A 20 -1.84 -11.84 2.53
CA LYS A 20 -2.29 -13.23 2.40
C LYS A 20 -1.76 -13.92 1.13
N ASN A 21 -1.59 -13.16 0.06
CA ASN A 21 -1.09 -13.66 -1.23
C ASN A 21 0.42 -13.43 -1.43
N ASN A 22 1.16 -13.02 -0.38
CA ASN A 22 2.60 -12.72 -0.45
C ASN A 22 2.98 -11.75 -1.59
N LEU A 23 2.11 -10.79 -1.88
CA LEU A 23 2.36 -9.76 -2.89
C LEU A 23 3.32 -8.69 -2.36
N LYS A 24 4.11 -8.10 -3.26
CA LYS A 24 5.09 -7.05 -2.92
C LYS A 24 4.39 -5.82 -2.33
N GLN A 25 5.02 -5.13 -1.37
CA GLN A 25 4.46 -3.90 -0.79
C GLN A 25 4.28 -2.77 -1.80
N SER A 26 5.02 -2.78 -2.92
CA SER A 26 4.82 -1.84 -4.04
C SER A 26 3.42 -1.95 -4.65
N ILE A 27 2.82 -3.14 -4.65
CA ILE A 27 1.42 -3.34 -5.08
C ILE A 27 0.48 -2.61 -4.13
N TYR A 28 0.70 -2.72 -2.82
CA TYR A 28 -0.13 -2.03 -1.82
C TYR A 28 -0.05 -0.51 -1.97
N TYR A 29 1.15 0.01 -2.19
CA TYR A 29 1.34 1.43 -2.46
C TYR A 29 0.59 1.87 -3.72
N THR A 30 0.73 1.14 -4.82
CA THR A 30 0.06 1.46 -6.09
C THR A 30 -1.46 1.43 -5.95
N CYS A 31 -2.00 0.39 -5.31
CA CYS A 31 -3.43 0.31 -4.97
C CYS A 31 -3.88 1.52 -4.15
N THR A 32 -3.09 1.92 -3.15
CA THR A 32 -3.39 3.07 -2.28
C THR A 32 -3.45 4.36 -3.09
N VAL A 33 -2.46 4.62 -3.95
CA VAL A 33 -2.41 5.81 -4.81
C VAL A 33 -3.60 5.85 -5.77
N PHE A 34 -3.88 4.74 -6.46
CA PHE A 34 -5.01 4.64 -7.37
C PHE A 34 -6.35 4.83 -6.64
N HIS A 35 -6.54 4.18 -5.49
CA HIS A 35 -7.74 4.37 -4.68
C HIS A 35 -7.94 5.83 -4.28
N ARG A 36 -6.89 6.50 -3.79
CA ARG A 36 -6.95 7.92 -3.41
C ARG A 36 -7.25 8.83 -4.60
N LYS A 37 -6.64 8.57 -5.77
CA LYS A 37 -6.92 9.33 -7.00
C LYS A 37 -8.38 9.20 -7.43
N ILE A 38 -8.96 8.00 -7.28
CA ILE A 38 -10.37 7.74 -7.59
C ILE A 38 -11.28 8.47 -6.60
N GLN A 39 -10.96 8.46 -5.28
CA GLN A 39 -11.76 9.19 -4.30
C GLN A 39 -11.75 10.70 -4.53
N LEU A 40 -10.60 11.28 -4.94
CA LEU A 40 -10.52 12.71 -5.29
C LEU A 40 -11.36 13.08 -6.52
N ASN A 41 -11.49 12.17 -7.48
CA ASN A 41 -12.21 12.39 -8.74
C ASN A 41 -13.59 11.72 -8.79
N LYS A 42 -14.15 11.37 -7.63
CA LYS A 42 -15.35 10.54 -7.53
C LYS A 42 -16.57 11.14 -8.24
N GLU A 43 -16.71 12.47 -8.22
CA GLU A 43 -17.82 13.16 -8.90
C GLU A 43 -17.68 13.09 -10.43
N ASN A 44 -16.49 13.35 -10.97
CA ASN A 44 -16.20 13.21 -12.40
C ASN A 44 -16.41 11.75 -12.88
N PHE A 45 -16.02 10.80 -12.03
CA PHE A 45 -16.18 9.37 -12.28
C PHE A 45 -17.64 8.94 -12.48
N LEU A 46 -18.60 9.56 -11.77
CA LEU A 46 -20.03 9.22 -11.87
C LEU A 46 -20.72 9.89 -13.05
N ILE A 47 -20.28 11.10 -13.41
CA ILE A 47 -20.92 11.92 -14.45
C ILE A 47 -20.62 11.35 -15.85
N GLU A 48 -19.41 10.83 -16.07
CA GLU A 48 -19.00 10.32 -17.38
C GLU A 48 -19.56 8.93 -17.70
N ASN A 49 -20.17 8.24 -16.73
CA ASN A 49 -20.50 6.82 -16.88
C ASN A 49 -21.87 6.45 -16.30
N ASN A 50 -22.92 6.54 -17.13
CA ASN A 50 -24.29 6.14 -16.78
C ASN A 50 -24.45 4.65 -16.38
N ASN A 51 -23.42 3.82 -16.60
CA ASN A 51 -23.42 2.39 -16.25
C ASN A 51 -22.68 2.07 -14.94
N PHE A 52 -22.01 3.04 -14.31
CA PHE A 52 -21.20 2.82 -13.11
C PHE A 52 -21.81 3.52 -11.91
N LYS A 53 -22.18 2.77 -10.87
CA LYS A 53 -22.80 3.32 -9.67
C LYS A 53 -21.75 3.56 -8.58
N LEU A 54 -22.03 4.50 -7.68
CA LEU A 54 -21.20 4.75 -6.49
C LEU A 54 -20.99 3.47 -5.65
N GLU A 55 -22.00 2.60 -5.64
CA GLU A 55 -22.00 1.30 -4.96
C GLU A 55 -20.95 0.34 -5.54
N ASP A 56 -20.60 0.46 -6.82
CA ASP A 56 -19.59 -0.38 -7.44
C ASP A 56 -18.19 -0.08 -6.89
N LEU A 57 -17.91 1.15 -6.44
CA LEU A 57 -16.64 1.55 -5.78
C LEU A 57 -16.48 1.01 -4.35
N GLU A 58 -17.52 0.40 -3.79
CA GLU A 58 -17.51 -0.23 -2.47
C GLU A 58 -17.63 -1.78 -2.58
N SER A 59 -17.51 -2.32 -3.80
CA SER A 59 -17.69 -3.75 -4.09
C SER A 59 -16.37 -4.53 -4.10
N ASP A 60 -16.48 -5.85 -3.91
CA ASP A 60 -15.35 -6.78 -4.09
C ASP A 60 -14.74 -6.69 -5.51
N TYR A 61 -15.55 -6.35 -6.51
CA TYR A 61 -15.08 -6.17 -7.90
C TYR A 61 -14.17 -4.96 -8.04
N TYR A 62 -14.43 -3.89 -7.30
CA TYR A 62 -13.57 -2.73 -7.29
C TYR A 62 -12.20 -3.06 -6.68
N ILE A 63 -12.18 -3.78 -5.56
CA ILE A 63 -10.93 -4.23 -4.92
C ILE A 63 -10.14 -5.13 -5.89
N LEU A 64 -10.81 -6.06 -6.56
CA LEU A 64 -10.20 -6.93 -7.56
C LEU A 64 -9.63 -6.15 -8.76
N ALA A 65 -10.39 -5.21 -9.31
CA ALA A 65 -9.95 -4.39 -10.45
C ALA A 65 -8.76 -3.50 -10.07
N LEU A 66 -8.76 -2.94 -8.87
CA LEU A 66 -7.67 -2.13 -8.35
C LEU A 66 -6.38 -2.97 -8.17
N LEU A 67 -6.51 -4.19 -7.64
CA LEU A 67 -5.39 -5.13 -7.51
C LEU A 67 -4.86 -5.56 -8.88
N ALA A 68 -5.75 -5.92 -9.81
CA ALA A 68 -5.38 -6.33 -11.16
C ALA A 68 -4.59 -5.23 -11.89
N LEU A 69 -5.11 -4.01 -11.87
CA LEU A 69 -4.44 -2.87 -12.49
C LEU A 69 -3.10 -2.56 -11.82
N SER A 70 -3.04 -2.62 -10.49
CA SER A 70 -1.80 -2.35 -9.75
C SER A 70 -0.73 -3.43 -9.99
N CYS A 71 -1.13 -4.69 -10.10
CA CYS A 71 -0.26 -5.80 -10.52
C CYS A 71 0.31 -5.54 -11.92
N LYS A 72 -0.54 -5.19 -12.90
CA LYS A 72 -0.11 -4.84 -14.26
C LYS A 72 0.82 -3.64 -14.30
N ALA A 73 0.50 -2.58 -13.55
CA ALA A 73 1.32 -1.36 -13.48
C ALA A 73 2.71 -1.58 -12.85
N ASN A 74 2.91 -2.69 -12.14
CA ASN A 74 4.19 -3.05 -11.50
C ASN A 74 4.86 -4.27 -12.18
N ASP A 75 4.36 -4.72 -13.33
CA ASP A 75 4.83 -5.93 -14.01
C ASP A 75 4.85 -7.18 -13.09
N VAL A 76 3.81 -7.32 -12.26
CA VAL A 76 3.61 -8.46 -11.37
C VAL A 76 2.40 -9.27 -11.84
N GLU A 77 2.58 -10.57 -11.99
CA GLU A 77 1.47 -11.48 -12.29
C GLU A 77 0.52 -11.58 -11.10
N MET A 78 -0.78 -11.46 -11.35
CA MET A 78 -1.82 -11.55 -10.34
C MET A 78 -2.07 -13.04 -10.00
N PRO A 79 -1.93 -13.47 -8.73
CA PRO A 79 -2.17 -14.85 -8.34
C PRO A 79 -3.63 -15.27 -8.56
N SER A 80 -3.85 -16.49 -9.03
CA SER A 80 -5.21 -17.04 -9.22
C SER A 80 -6.02 -17.14 -7.93
N SER A 81 -5.36 -17.24 -6.77
CA SER A 81 -5.96 -17.30 -5.43
C SER A 81 -6.55 -15.97 -4.93
N ILE A 82 -6.32 -14.86 -5.63
CA ILE A 82 -6.67 -13.53 -5.14
C ILE A 82 -8.19 -13.32 -5.06
N LEU A 83 -8.96 -13.92 -5.97
CA LEU A 83 -10.43 -13.90 -5.94
C LEU A 83 -10.97 -14.51 -4.64
N HIS A 84 -10.45 -15.68 -4.27
CA HIS A 84 -10.80 -16.34 -3.02
C HIS A 84 -10.45 -15.46 -1.80
N SER A 85 -9.26 -14.85 -1.83
CA SER A 85 -8.79 -13.98 -0.75
C SER A 85 -9.67 -12.74 -0.57
N VAL A 86 -10.12 -12.12 -1.66
CA VAL A 86 -11.05 -10.98 -1.60
C VAL A 86 -12.36 -11.40 -0.97
N MET A 87 -12.96 -12.49 -1.44
CA MET A 87 -14.23 -12.99 -0.91
C MET A 87 -14.15 -13.35 0.58
N GLU A 88 -13.06 -13.96 1.03
CA GLU A 88 -12.87 -14.26 2.46
C GLU A 88 -12.73 -13.00 3.31
N VAL A 89 -11.88 -12.06 2.88
CA VAL A 89 -11.63 -10.82 3.62
C VAL A 89 -12.89 -9.95 3.72
N SER A 90 -13.76 -9.99 2.70
CA SER A 90 -15.05 -9.31 2.71
C SER A 90 -16.10 -10.01 3.57
N LYS A 91 -16.13 -11.35 3.61
CA LYS A 91 -17.04 -12.14 4.46
C LYS A 91 -16.76 -12.00 5.96
N VAL A 92 -15.49 -11.94 6.36
CA VAL A 92 -15.07 -11.80 7.77
C VAL A 92 -15.64 -10.55 8.45
N LYS A 93 -16.07 -9.53 7.70
CA LYS A 93 -16.68 -8.30 8.23
C LYS A 93 -18.19 -8.23 8.12
N ALA A 94 -18.84 -9.11 7.34
CA ALA A 94 -20.28 -9.09 7.17
C ALA A 94 -21.05 -9.72 8.35
N ASP A 95 -20.43 -10.60 9.16
CA ASP A 95 -21.11 -11.19 10.33
C ASP A 95 -20.13 -11.85 11.33
N PRO A 96 -19.74 -11.18 12.44
CA PRO A 96 -18.92 -11.81 13.50
C PRO A 96 -19.68 -12.90 14.29
N SER A 97 -21.00 -13.02 14.10
CA SER A 97 -21.90 -13.83 14.94
C SER A 97 -22.38 -15.14 14.30
N LYS A 98 -22.04 -15.40 13.03
CA LYS A 98 -22.44 -16.61 12.29
C LYS A 98 -21.27 -17.53 11.97
N ASN A 99 -20.44 -17.84 12.97
CA ASN A 99 -19.64 -19.05 12.95
C ASN A 99 -20.43 -20.18 13.62
N LYS A 100 -21.47 -20.66 12.94
CA LYS A 100 -22.00 -22.01 13.16
C LYS A 100 -21.77 -22.83 11.90
N PRO A 101 -21.24 -24.05 12.01
CA PRO A 101 -21.17 -24.95 10.87
C PRO A 101 -22.58 -25.49 10.66
N ASP A 102 -23.35 -24.84 9.78
CA ASP A 102 -24.61 -25.45 9.33
C ASP A 102 -24.26 -26.56 8.35
N SER A 103 -24.36 -27.79 8.89
CA SER A 103 -24.37 -29.05 8.17
C SER A 103 -25.60 -29.15 7.25
N GLU A 104 -25.33 -29.54 6.01
CA GLU A 104 -26.22 -30.18 5.02
C GLU A 104 -27.40 -29.37 4.43
N SER A 105 -27.33 -29.13 3.12
CA SER A 105 -28.18 -29.87 2.15
C SER A 105 -27.84 -29.50 0.71
N LYS A 106 -27.86 -30.52 -0.16
CA LYS A 106 -27.58 -30.48 -1.60
C LYS A 106 -28.60 -29.62 -2.35
N SER A 107 -28.14 -28.90 -3.37
CA SER A 107 -28.94 -28.71 -4.59
C SER A 107 -28.00 -28.59 -5.79
N ASP A 108 -28.23 -29.42 -6.80
CA ASP A 108 -27.58 -29.38 -8.11
C ASP A 108 -27.74 -27.99 -8.74
N LEU A 109 -26.77 -27.12 -8.50
CA LEU A 109 -26.59 -25.90 -9.28
C LEU A 109 -25.75 -26.30 -10.48
N SER A 110 -26.40 -26.42 -11.64
CA SER A 110 -25.77 -26.81 -12.90
C SER A 110 -24.46 -26.05 -13.11
N GLU A 111 -23.42 -26.73 -13.56
CA GLU A 111 -22.11 -26.14 -13.89
C GLU A 111 -22.25 -24.86 -14.73
N THR A 112 -23.32 -24.76 -15.53
CA THR A 112 -23.73 -23.59 -16.30
C THR A 112 -24.00 -22.35 -15.46
N LYS A 113 -24.63 -22.46 -14.29
CA LYS A 113 -24.92 -21.32 -13.40
C LYS A 113 -23.65 -20.81 -12.71
N ILE A 114 -22.78 -21.72 -12.28
CA ILE A 114 -21.45 -21.39 -11.74
C ILE A 114 -20.60 -20.70 -12.81
N ALA A 115 -20.62 -21.20 -14.04
CA ALA A 115 -19.91 -20.59 -15.17
C ALA A 115 -20.48 -19.21 -15.55
N LEU A 116 -21.80 -19.03 -15.50
CA LEU A 116 -22.47 -17.75 -15.75
C LEU A 116 -22.14 -16.71 -14.66
N ASP A 117 -22.14 -17.11 -13.40
CA ASP A 117 -21.76 -16.23 -12.28
C ASP A 117 -20.27 -15.83 -12.41
N PHE A 118 -19.38 -16.77 -12.71
CA PHE A 118 -17.98 -16.49 -12.97
C PHE A 118 -17.77 -15.50 -14.14
N LEU A 119 -18.44 -15.73 -15.28
CA LEU A 119 -18.37 -14.85 -16.45
C LEU A 119 -18.95 -13.45 -16.15
N TYR A 120 -20.01 -13.37 -15.34
CA TYR A 120 -20.58 -12.11 -14.90
C TYR A 120 -19.61 -11.32 -14.01
N HIS A 121 -18.99 -11.99 -13.04
CA HIS A 121 -17.95 -11.40 -12.18
C HIS A 121 -16.76 -10.91 -12.99
N GLN A 122 -16.28 -11.72 -13.94
CA GLN A 122 -15.17 -11.35 -14.81
C GLN A 122 -15.51 -10.12 -15.67
N LYS A 123 -16.69 -10.09 -16.30
CA LYS A 123 -17.12 -8.93 -17.10
C LYS A 123 -17.18 -7.64 -16.28
N LYS A 124 -17.68 -7.71 -15.05
CA LYS A 124 -17.69 -6.55 -14.15
C LYS A 124 -16.28 -6.09 -13.83
N VAL A 125 -15.41 -6.97 -13.34
CA VAL A 125 -14.02 -6.63 -13.01
C VAL A 125 -13.31 -6.02 -14.21
N THR A 126 -13.41 -6.63 -15.39
CA THR A 126 -12.80 -6.13 -16.62
C THR A 126 -13.35 -4.75 -17.01
N SER A 127 -14.64 -4.50 -16.81
CA SER A 127 -15.25 -3.19 -17.09
C SER A 127 -14.76 -2.10 -16.14
N ILE A 128 -14.53 -2.41 -14.87
CA ILE A 128 -13.91 -1.47 -13.93
C ILE A 128 -12.45 -1.25 -14.34
N GLU A 129 -11.71 -2.34 -14.53
CA GLU A 129 -10.29 -2.32 -14.84
C GLU A 129 -9.97 -1.57 -16.13
N SER A 130 -10.79 -1.69 -17.18
CA SER A 130 -10.57 -0.97 -18.44
C SER A 130 -10.78 0.54 -18.32
N TYR A 131 -11.57 0.98 -17.35
CA TYR A 131 -11.89 2.38 -17.14
C TYR A 131 -10.90 3.10 -16.22
N LEU A 132 -10.37 2.40 -15.22
CA LEU A 132 -9.43 2.99 -14.26
C LEU A 132 -8.23 3.71 -14.91
N PRO A 133 -7.57 3.18 -15.97
CA PRO A 133 -6.50 3.89 -16.67
C PRO A 133 -6.91 5.23 -17.27
N LEU A 134 -8.15 5.37 -17.73
CA LEU A 134 -8.66 6.62 -18.32
C LEU A 134 -8.66 7.75 -17.29
N LEU A 135 -9.04 7.46 -16.04
CA LEU A 135 -9.02 8.43 -14.94
C LEU A 135 -7.61 8.91 -14.58
N PHE A 136 -6.62 8.11 -14.92
CA PHE A 136 -5.23 8.41 -14.66
C PHE A 136 -4.56 9.02 -15.88
N ASN A 137 -5.28 9.35 -16.95
CA ASN A 137 -4.71 9.75 -18.24
C ASN A 137 -3.63 8.76 -18.74
N TYR A 138 -3.83 7.47 -18.45
CA TYR A 138 -2.88 6.38 -18.67
C TYR A 138 -1.53 6.51 -17.93
N GLU A 139 -1.41 7.44 -16.99
CA GLU A 139 -0.26 7.58 -16.09
C GLU A 139 -0.35 6.56 -14.94
N LEU A 140 -0.05 5.31 -15.26
CA LEU A 140 -0.09 4.17 -14.33
C LEU A 140 1.20 4.00 -13.52
N HIS A 141 2.31 4.58 -13.98
CA HIS A 141 3.58 4.48 -13.28
C HIS A 141 3.54 5.30 -11.98
N THR A 142 3.58 4.61 -10.84
CA THR A 142 3.67 5.22 -9.52
C THR A 142 5.05 4.96 -8.91
N PRO A 143 5.93 5.97 -8.81
CA PRO A 143 7.24 5.76 -8.22
C PRO A 143 7.08 5.35 -6.75
N CYS A 144 7.82 4.31 -6.33
CA CYS A 144 7.57 3.57 -5.10
C CYS A 144 8.49 4.04 -3.94
N PRO A 145 7.94 4.51 -2.80
CA PRO A 145 8.75 5.03 -1.69
C PRO A 145 9.58 3.94 -1.00
N PHE A 146 9.17 2.66 -1.05
CA PHE A 146 9.93 1.55 -0.47
C PHE A 146 11.32 1.39 -1.12
N ILE A 147 11.40 1.48 -2.45
CA ILE A 147 12.67 1.43 -3.19
C ILE A 147 13.53 2.64 -2.81
N ARG A 148 12.87 3.79 -2.60
CA ARG A 148 13.53 5.03 -2.23
C ARG A 148 14.17 4.97 -0.85
N VAL A 149 13.47 4.39 0.13
CA VAL A 149 14.00 4.11 1.47
C VAL A 149 15.26 3.24 1.37
N LEU A 150 15.20 2.14 0.63
CA LEU A 150 16.35 1.24 0.47
C LEU A 150 17.56 1.98 -0.11
N GLY A 151 17.36 2.75 -1.19
CA GLY A 151 18.44 3.53 -1.81
C GLY A 151 19.05 4.56 -0.86
N LEU A 152 18.23 5.24 -0.05
CA LEU A 152 18.72 6.20 0.95
C LEU A 152 19.54 5.51 2.05
N LEU A 153 19.09 4.37 2.56
CA LEU A 153 19.82 3.62 3.58
C LEU A 153 21.17 3.10 3.06
N ILE A 154 21.22 2.61 1.81
CA ILE A 154 22.47 2.20 1.17
C ILE A 154 23.44 3.39 1.08
N ILE A 155 22.98 4.56 0.63
CA ILE A 155 23.84 5.75 0.53
C ILE A 155 24.35 6.19 1.91
N LEU A 156 23.49 6.19 2.94
CA LEU A 156 23.90 6.54 4.30
C LEU A 156 24.93 5.54 4.85
N ASN A 157 24.77 4.26 4.52
CA ASN A 157 25.71 3.20 4.89
C ASN A 157 27.07 3.37 4.20
N GLU A 158 27.08 3.56 2.88
CA GLU A 158 28.30 3.76 2.08
C GLU A 158 29.09 5.00 2.52
N ARG A 159 28.38 6.05 2.99
CA ARG A 159 28.99 7.25 3.56
C ARG A 159 29.46 7.10 5.02
N GLY A 160 29.26 5.93 5.63
CA GLY A 160 29.62 5.65 7.03
C GLY A 160 28.77 6.39 8.07
N ILE A 161 27.69 7.06 7.65
CA ILE A 161 26.85 7.89 8.54
C ILE A 161 26.11 7.01 9.55
N LEU A 162 25.59 5.85 9.11
CA LEU A 162 24.86 4.94 9.99
C LEU A 162 25.73 4.39 11.13
N ILE A 163 27.00 4.07 10.84
CA ILE A 163 27.97 3.58 11.82
C ILE A 163 28.27 4.68 12.84
N GLN A 164 28.51 5.91 12.38
CA GLN A 164 28.79 7.06 13.26
C GLN A 164 27.63 7.34 14.21
N GLU A 165 26.40 7.29 13.72
CA GLU A 165 25.20 7.49 14.55
C GLU A 165 24.99 6.37 15.57
N ASN A 166 25.25 5.12 15.20
CA ASN A 166 25.13 3.98 16.12
C ASN A 166 26.17 4.07 17.26
N VAL A 167 27.39 4.48 16.95
CA VAL A 167 28.45 4.73 17.95
C VAL A 167 28.06 5.87 18.91
N LYS A 168 27.49 6.98 18.38
CA LYS A 168 27.02 8.09 19.23
C LYS A 168 25.90 7.67 20.18
N LYS A 169 24.92 6.88 19.71
CA LYS A 169 23.77 6.46 20.53
C LYS A 169 24.11 5.40 21.57
N SER A 170 25.07 4.52 21.28
CA SER A 170 25.45 3.41 22.17
C SER A 170 26.47 3.81 23.25
N GLY A 171 27.11 4.99 23.14
CA GLY A 171 28.12 5.45 24.10
C GLY A 171 29.36 4.56 24.20
N LEU A 172 29.50 3.57 23.30
CA LEU A 172 30.54 2.55 23.31
C LEU A 172 31.57 2.85 22.22
N PRO A 173 32.88 2.95 22.57
CA PRO A 173 33.93 3.04 21.58
C PRO A 173 34.04 1.69 20.84
N SER A 174 33.82 1.73 19.52
CA SER A 174 34.49 0.88 18.52
C SER A 174 34.57 -0.63 18.80
N LEU A 175 33.43 -1.30 19.01
CA LEU A 175 33.36 -2.78 19.07
C LEU A 175 32.44 -3.42 18.02
N MET A 176 32.01 -2.65 17.02
CA MET A 176 31.34 -3.18 15.83
C MET A 176 32.24 -2.96 14.60
N THR A 177 33.38 -3.66 14.57
CA THR A 177 34.23 -3.84 13.38
C THR A 177 33.99 -5.20 12.71
N ASP A 178 32.86 -5.83 13.00
CA ASP A 178 32.44 -7.04 12.29
C ASP A 178 31.83 -6.65 10.95
N ILE A 179 32.28 -7.33 9.89
CA ILE A 179 31.99 -7.07 8.48
C ILE A 179 30.48 -7.07 8.18
N ASP A 180 29.66 -7.68 9.04
CA ASP A 180 28.21 -7.80 8.89
C ASP A 180 27.39 -6.72 9.64
N ALA A 181 27.98 -6.00 10.60
CA ALA A 181 27.26 -5.02 11.43
C ALA A 181 26.58 -3.89 10.63
N PRO A 182 27.18 -3.34 9.55
CA PRO A 182 26.53 -2.31 8.74
C PRO A 182 25.33 -2.84 7.94
N GLN A 183 25.41 -4.07 7.42
CA GLN A 183 24.32 -4.69 6.68
C GLN A 183 23.13 -5.01 7.59
N VAL A 184 23.39 -5.57 8.77
CA VAL A 184 22.35 -5.85 9.78
C VAL A 184 21.63 -4.56 10.19
N LEU A 185 22.35 -3.44 10.33
CA LEU A 185 21.76 -2.15 10.66
C LEU A 185 20.86 -1.63 9.53
N VAL A 186 21.28 -1.76 8.27
CA VAL A 186 20.45 -1.42 7.10
C VAL A 186 19.17 -2.24 7.09
N ASP A 187 19.25 -3.55 7.35
CA ASP A 187 18.08 -4.44 7.36
C ASP A 187 17.08 -4.06 8.46
N ILE A 188 17.56 -3.78 9.68
CA ILE A 188 16.72 -3.31 10.79
C ILE A 188 16.03 -1.99 10.44
N LEU A 189 16.80 -1.01 9.96
CA LEU A 189 16.27 0.30 9.59
C LEU A 189 15.28 0.20 8.43
N PHE A 190 15.54 -0.68 7.46
CA PHE A 190 14.65 -0.92 6.34
C PHE A 190 13.31 -1.50 6.82
N GLN A 191 13.32 -2.53 7.68
CA GLN A 191 12.08 -3.10 8.22
C GLN A 191 11.28 -2.09 9.03
N GLN A 192 11.93 -1.29 9.88
CA GLN A 192 11.27 -0.21 10.60
C GLN A 192 10.67 0.83 9.63
N SER A 193 11.41 1.21 8.60
CA SER A 193 10.96 2.17 7.59
C SER A 193 9.78 1.63 6.77
N VAL A 194 9.77 0.34 6.44
CA VAL A 194 8.63 -0.32 5.77
C VAL A 194 7.38 -0.24 6.64
N ASN A 195 7.49 -0.53 7.94
CA ASN A 195 6.36 -0.43 8.87
C ASN A 195 5.85 1.01 8.99
N ASN A 196 6.75 1.99 9.10
CA ASN A 196 6.39 3.40 9.14
C ASN A 196 5.71 3.86 7.85
N LEU A 197 6.21 3.43 6.68
CA LEU A 197 5.55 3.70 5.40
C LEU A 197 4.13 3.16 5.40
N LEU A 198 3.92 1.90 5.79
CA LEU A 198 2.57 1.30 5.82
C LEU A 198 1.57 2.10 6.68
N ILE A 199 2.04 2.75 7.74
CA ILE A 199 1.24 3.67 8.56
C ILE A 199 0.96 4.97 7.78
N ILE A 200 2.01 5.61 7.25
CA ILE A 200 1.88 6.85 6.45
C ILE A 200 0.97 6.66 5.24
N LEU A 201 0.96 5.48 4.61
CA LEU A 201 0.10 5.16 3.46
C LEU A 201 -1.40 5.29 3.77
N LYS A 202 -1.79 5.25 5.05
CA LYS A 202 -3.18 5.44 5.47
C LYS A 202 -3.57 6.91 5.56
N ASP A 203 -2.62 7.85 5.52
CA ASP A 203 -2.89 9.29 5.51
C ASP A 203 -3.77 9.65 4.29
N SER A 204 -4.80 10.47 4.54
CA SER A 204 -5.69 10.96 3.49
C SER A 204 -4.99 11.92 2.53
N ASN A 205 -3.91 12.56 2.97
CA ASN A 205 -3.17 13.58 2.21
C ASN A 205 -1.99 13.01 1.42
N ILE A 206 -1.85 11.69 1.30
CA ILE A 206 -0.67 11.07 0.71
C ILE A 206 -0.36 11.56 -0.72
N LEU A 207 -1.38 11.95 -1.49
CA LEU A 207 -1.20 12.46 -2.86
C LEU A 207 -0.55 13.86 -2.90
N ASN A 208 -0.52 14.59 -1.77
CA ASN A 208 0.11 15.90 -1.67
C ASN A 208 1.60 15.80 -1.29
N TYR A 209 2.08 14.62 -0.94
CA TYR A 209 3.45 14.43 -0.46
C TYR A 209 4.37 14.02 -1.62
N LYS A 210 5.57 14.60 -1.66
CA LYS A 210 6.58 14.12 -2.61
C LYS A 210 7.09 12.76 -2.15
N ILE A 211 7.48 11.91 -3.09
CA ILE A 211 8.00 10.58 -2.78
C ILE A 211 9.23 10.60 -1.86
N ASN A 212 10.11 11.59 -2.02
CA ASN A 212 11.28 11.74 -1.15
C ASN A 212 10.88 12.10 0.28
N GLU A 213 9.88 12.95 0.44
CA GLU A 213 9.36 13.34 1.75
C GLU A 213 8.73 12.11 2.42
N LEU A 214 7.96 11.31 1.70
CA LEU A 214 7.42 10.03 2.18
C LEU A 214 8.53 9.07 2.65
N ALA A 215 9.55 8.87 1.82
CA ALA A 215 10.64 7.95 2.10
C ALA A 215 11.47 8.39 3.32
N ILE A 216 11.88 9.66 3.38
CA ILE A 216 12.67 10.19 4.50
C ILE A 216 11.83 10.21 5.79
N SER A 217 10.54 10.57 5.70
CA SER A 217 9.65 10.56 6.87
C SER A 217 9.56 9.19 7.52
N ALA A 218 9.61 8.13 6.72
CA ALA A 218 9.52 6.77 7.22
C ALA A 218 10.81 6.25 7.86
N ILE A 219 11.98 6.77 7.47
CA ILE A 219 13.26 6.34 8.04
C ILE A 219 13.37 6.88 9.48
N PRO A 220 13.61 6.04 10.50
CA PRO A 220 13.66 6.44 11.92
C PRO A 220 15.00 7.08 12.29
N LEU A 221 15.45 8.03 11.47
CA LEU A 221 16.69 8.79 11.62
C LEU A 221 16.39 10.29 11.60
N ASP A 222 17.32 11.07 12.14
CA ASP A 222 17.24 12.52 12.08
C ASP A 222 17.24 12.99 10.61
N VAL A 223 16.38 13.96 10.30
CA VAL A 223 16.25 14.54 8.96
C VAL A 223 17.54 15.24 8.55
N ASP A 224 18.30 15.77 9.51
CA ASP A 224 19.55 16.49 9.26
C ASP A 224 20.63 15.60 8.63
N LEU A 225 20.55 14.28 8.83
CA LEU A 225 21.48 13.32 8.22
C LEU A 225 21.34 13.25 6.69
N PHE A 226 20.24 13.74 6.14
CA PHE A 226 19.95 13.72 4.71
C PHE A 226 20.40 15.02 3.99
N ASP A 227 20.73 16.09 4.71
CA ASP A 227 21.11 17.39 4.12
C ASP A 227 22.38 17.34 3.28
N GLY A 228 23.33 16.48 3.65
CA GLY A 228 24.59 16.29 2.92
C GLY A 228 24.42 15.48 1.62
N LEU A 229 23.24 14.92 1.39
CA LEU A 229 22.91 14.23 0.15
C LEU A 229 22.47 15.29 -0.87
N LYS A 230 23.42 15.81 -1.67
CA LYS A 230 23.19 16.75 -2.79
C LYS A 230 22.28 16.21 -3.91
N MET A 231 21.42 15.25 -3.60
CA MET A 231 20.83 14.39 -4.59
C MET A 231 19.46 14.85 -5.09
N TRP A 232 18.71 15.77 -4.45
CA TRP A 232 17.30 16.00 -4.86
C TRP A 232 16.77 17.42 -4.64
N ASP A 233 15.90 17.83 -5.57
CA ASP A 233 15.07 19.03 -5.52
C ASP A 233 14.41 19.24 -4.15
N ALA A 234 14.37 20.49 -3.70
CA ALA A 234 13.81 21.01 -2.43
C ALA A 234 12.91 20.01 -1.67
N VAL A 235 13.55 19.18 -0.84
CA VAL A 235 12.89 18.40 0.20
C VAL A 235 12.61 19.37 1.34
N ASP A 236 11.34 19.55 1.69
CA ASP A 236 10.97 20.45 2.78
C ASP A 236 11.01 19.71 4.12
N ARG A 237 11.93 20.13 5.01
CA ARG A 237 12.05 19.55 6.36
C ARG A 237 10.77 19.74 7.18
N LYS A 238 10.08 20.87 7.03
CA LYS A 238 8.82 21.12 7.74
C LYS A 238 7.76 20.12 7.29
N GLN A 239 7.74 19.80 6.00
CA GLN A 239 6.83 18.80 5.45
C GLN A 239 7.14 17.39 6.00
N ILE A 240 8.41 17.00 6.04
CA ILE A 240 8.82 15.71 6.62
C ILE A 240 8.41 15.60 8.09
N GLN A 241 8.71 16.63 8.89
CA GLN A 241 8.37 16.61 10.30
C GLN A 241 6.86 16.58 10.50
N MET A 242 6.10 17.33 9.70
CA MET A 242 4.63 17.29 9.72
C MET A 242 4.10 15.88 9.40
N ILE A 243 4.66 15.18 8.41
CA ILE A 243 4.25 13.81 8.08
C ILE A 243 4.51 12.87 9.28
N ARG A 244 5.69 12.96 9.90
CA ARG A 244 6.05 12.17 11.09
C ARG A 244 5.14 12.47 12.27
N ASP A 245 4.95 13.74 12.60
CA ASP A 245 4.14 14.18 13.73
C ASP A 245 2.67 13.80 13.55
N ARG A 246 2.17 13.76 12.31
CA ARG A 246 0.80 13.36 12.03
C ARG A 246 0.60 11.84 12.14
N ASN A 247 1.59 11.05 11.76
CA ASN A 247 1.39 9.61 11.49
C ASN A 247 2.14 8.68 12.46
N LEU A 248 3.27 9.11 13.03
CA LEU A 248 4.23 8.25 13.75
C LEU A 248 4.45 8.63 15.22
N SER A 249 4.00 9.82 15.66
CA SER A 249 4.26 10.38 17.00
C SER A 249 3.46 9.75 18.15
N VAL A 250 2.68 8.69 17.90
CA VAL A 250 1.79 8.03 18.88
C VAL A 250 2.09 6.53 19.00
N GLN A 251 3.34 6.11 18.87
CA GLN A 251 3.76 4.71 19.09
C GLN A 251 4.83 4.59 20.17
#